data_AF-A0AAW3PR65-F1
#
_entry.id   AF-A0AAW3PR65-F1
#
_cell.length_a   1.000
_cell.length_b   1.000
_cell.length_c   1.000
_cell.angle_alpha   90.00
_cell.angle_beta   90.00
_cell.angle_gamma   90.00
#
_symmetry.space_group_name_H-M   'P 1'
#
loop_
_entity.id
_entity.type
_entity.pdbx_description
1 polymer ?
#
loop_
_entity_poly.entity_id
_entity_poly.type
_entity_poly.pdbx_seq_one_letter_code
_entity_poly.pdbx_strand_id
1 'polypeptide(L)'
;MGNTFDEDHQIETYKSMVTISVEVFKYLALLNGGAAAGMLAIFDRLSKVIPLCALKVSLMCFVVGLLFTGIAVFCSYWTQNTLFNEGFQRLPKGKHVRFLRTATATCVLSLLAFCIGASIGVLNARPSL
;
A
#
# COMPACT_ATOMS: atom_id res chain seq x y z
N MET A 1 -4.83 -34.40 23.67
CA MET A 1 -3.73 -33.98 22.76
C MET A 1 -4.24 -33.39 21.42
N GLY A 2 -5.52 -33.03 21.27
CA GLY A 2 -6.06 -32.45 20.03
C GLY A 2 -6.01 -30.93 19.91
N ASN A 3 -5.90 -30.18 21.02
CA ASN A 3 -5.98 -28.71 20.98
C ASN A 3 -4.69 -27.99 20.57
N THR A 4 -3.52 -28.62 20.73
CA THR A 4 -2.23 -27.94 20.48
C THR A 4 -2.00 -27.65 19.00
N PHE A 5 -2.39 -28.58 18.12
CA PHE A 5 -2.22 -28.38 16.67
C PHE A 5 -3.08 -27.23 16.14
N ASP A 6 -4.34 -27.12 16.59
CA ASP A 6 -5.24 -26.06 16.16
C ASP A 6 -4.79 -24.68 16.65
N GLU A 7 -4.33 -24.60 17.91
CA GLU A 7 -3.77 -23.37 18.49
C GLU A 7 -2.48 -22.94 17.77
N ASP A 8 -1.55 -23.87 17.55
CA ASP A 8 -0.31 -23.61 16.82
C ASP A 8 -0.59 -23.16 15.38
N HIS A 9 -1.53 -23.82 14.70
CA HIS A 9 -1.93 -23.45 13.35
C HIS A 9 -2.52 -22.05 13.27
N GLN A 10 -3.36 -21.66 14.23
CA GLN A 10 -3.91 -20.29 14.31
C GLN A 10 -2.82 -19.24 14.53
N ILE A 11 -1.87 -19.52 15.42
CA ILE A 11 -0.76 -18.63 15.73
C ILE A 11 0.14 -18.44 14.50
N GLU A 12 0.51 -19.54 13.83
CA GLU A 12 1.35 -19.49 12.63
C GLU A 12 0.64 -18.79 11.46
N THR A 13 -0.66 -19.03 11.27
CA THR A 13 -1.45 -18.32 10.26
C THR A 13 -1.48 -16.81 10.54
N TYR A 14 -1.66 -16.41 11.79
CA TYR A 14 -1.64 -15.00 12.18
C TYR A 14 -0.27 -14.35 11.94
N LYS A 15 0.83 -15.00 12.31
CA LYS A 15 2.20 -14.51 12.02
C LYS A 15 2.45 -14.40 10.52
N SER A 16 1.99 -15.37 9.74
CA SER A 16 2.08 -15.35 8.27
C SER A 16 1.32 -14.16 7.68
N MET A 17 0.09 -13.90 8.12
CA MET A 17 -0.70 -12.75 7.66
C MET A 17 0.00 -11.41 7.95
N VAL A 18 0.62 -11.25 9.12
CA VAL A 18 1.39 -10.04 9.45
C VAL A 18 2.60 -9.90 8.53
N THR A 19 3.34 -10.99 8.32
CA THR A 19 4.50 -11.01 7.41
C THR A 19 4.12 -10.61 5.99
N ILE A 20 3.06 -11.22 5.44
CA ILE A 20 2.52 -10.88 4.11
C ILE A 20 2.13 -9.40 4.05
N SER A 21 1.47 -8.89 5.10
CA SER A 21 1.06 -7.48 5.14
C SER A 21 2.26 -6.53 5.07
N VAL A 22 3.34 -6.84 5.80
CA VAL A 22 4.58 -6.05 5.77
C VAL A 22 5.21 -6.08 4.38
N GLU A 23 5.26 -7.24 3.72
CA GLU A 23 5.76 -7.35 2.35
C GLU A 23 4.90 -6.55 1.35
N VAL A 24 3.58 -6.58 1.50
CA VAL A 24 2.66 -5.76 0.69
C VAL A 24 2.92 -4.26 0.91
N PHE A 25 3.14 -3.81 2.15
CA PHE A 25 3.43 -2.39 2.42
C PHE A 25 4.75 -1.95 1.80
N LYS A 26 5.81 -2.77 1.93
CA LYS A 26 7.10 -2.50 1.27
C LYS A 26 6.95 -2.44 -0.25
N TYR A 27 6.21 -3.40 -0.82
CA TYR A 27 5.94 -3.45 -2.25
C TYR A 27 5.21 -2.20 -2.74
N LEU A 28 4.13 -1.79 -2.08
CA LEU A 28 3.37 -0.59 -2.47
C LEU A 28 4.16 0.70 -2.26
N ALA A 29 5.00 0.78 -1.23
CA ALA A 29 5.91 1.89 -1.01
C ALA A 29 6.97 1.96 -2.10
N LEU A 30 7.53 0.82 -2.52
CA LEU A 30 8.51 0.74 -3.61
C LEU A 30 7.87 1.07 -4.97
N LEU A 31 6.69 0.56 -5.27
CA LEU A 31 5.99 0.87 -6.52
C LEU A 31 5.76 2.37 -6.66
N ASN A 32 5.11 2.98 -5.68
CA ASN A 32 4.75 4.39 -5.74
C ASN A 32 5.95 5.31 -5.51
N GLY A 33 6.69 5.10 -4.42
CA GLY A 33 7.85 5.91 -4.07
C GLY A 33 9.00 5.73 -5.06
N GLY A 34 9.28 4.50 -5.48
CA GLY A 34 10.31 4.19 -6.47
C GLY A 34 9.97 4.74 -7.85
N ALA A 35 8.71 4.63 -8.30
CA ALA A 35 8.29 5.25 -9.57
C ALA A 35 8.40 6.77 -9.52
N ALA A 36 7.97 7.41 -8.42
CA ALA A 36 8.09 8.86 -8.26
C ALA A 36 9.56 9.31 -8.23
N ALA A 37 10.41 8.65 -7.45
CA ALA A 37 11.83 8.93 -7.37
C ALA A 37 12.52 8.72 -8.72
N GLY A 38 12.20 7.62 -9.42
CA GLY A 38 12.71 7.34 -10.76
C GLY A 38 12.33 8.42 -11.76
N MET A 39 11.05 8.81 -11.81
CA MET A 39 10.60 9.90 -12.69
C MET A 39 11.26 11.24 -12.37
N LEU A 40 11.44 11.58 -11.08
CA LEU A 40 12.12 12.80 -10.67
C LEU A 40 13.60 12.80 -11.06
N ALA A 41 14.29 11.66 -10.92
CA ALA A 41 15.69 11.53 -11.26
C ALA A 41 15.98 11.76 -12.76
N ILE A 42 15.04 11.42 -13.64
CA ILE A 42 15.14 11.65 -15.09
C ILE A 42 14.11 12.66 -15.61
N PHE A 43 13.64 13.57 -14.76
CA PHE A 43 12.53 14.46 -15.07
C PHE A 43 12.77 15.31 -16.33
N ASP A 44 13.97 15.90 -16.47
CA ASP A 44 14.34 16.70 -17.64
C ASP A 44 14.22 15.89 -18.94
N ARG A 45 14.69 14.63 -18.92
CA ARG A 45 14.64 13.73 -20.09
C ARG A 45 13.19 13.34 -20.41
N LEU A 46 12.40 13.00 -19.40
CA LEU A 46 10.99 12.64 -19.59
C LEU A 46 10.16 13.82 -20.09
N SER A 47 10.46 15.06 -19.66
CA SER A 47 9.73 16.26 -20.09
C SER A 47 9.88 16.58 -21.58
N LYS A 48 10.90 16.01 -22.25
CA LYS A 48 11.12 16.16 -23.70
C LYS A 48 10.25 15.22 -24.53
N VAL A 49 9.79 14.11 -23.96
CA VAL A 49 9.04 13.05 -24.66
C VAL A 49 7.62 12.86 -24.14
N ILE A 50 7.32 13.32 -22.93
CA ILE A 50 5.99 13.33 -22.31
C ILE A 50 5.57 14.79 -22.08
N PRO A 51 4.34 15.19 -22.46
CA PRO A 51 3.78 16.49 -22.11
C PRO A 51 3.89 16.77 -20.59
N LEU A 52 4.38 17.95 -20.23
CA LEU A 52 4.64 18.32 -18.83
C LEU A 52 3.42 18.14 -17.91
N CYS A 53 2.22 18.40 -18.43
CA CYS A 53 0.97 18.19 -17.68
C CYS A 53 0.77 16.70 -17.34
N ALA A 54 0.90 15.80 -18.33
CA ALA A 54 0.77 14.36 -18.12
C ALA A 54 1.84 13.81 -17.16
N LEU A 55 3.08 14.30 -17.28
CA LEU A 55 4.17 13.94 -16.38
C LEU A 55 3.89 14.35 -14.92
N LYS A 56 3.39 15.57 -14.71
CA LYS A 56 2.99 16.05 -13.38
C LYS A 56 1.83 15.24 -12.80
N VAL A 57 0.81 14.94 -13.59
CA VAL A 57 -0.33 14.12 -13.15
C VAL A 57 0.13 12.71 -12.78
N SER A 58 0.95 12.07 -13.61
CA SER A 58 1.55 10.75 -13.31
C SER A 58 2.30 10.77 -11.98
N LEU A 59 3.14 11.79 -11.75
CA LEU A 59 3.90 11.92 -10.52
C LEU A 59 2.99 12.12 -9.29
N MET A 60 1.95 12.95 -9.42
CA MET A 60 0.96 13.15 -8.35
C MET A 60 0.19 11.88 -8.02
N CYS A 61 -0.15 11.05 -9.01
CA CYS A 61 -0.76 9.74 -8.77
C CYS A 61 0.13 8.86 -7.88
N PHE A 62 1.43 8.81 -8.14
CA PHE A 62 2.37 8.06 -7.31
C PHE A 62 2.50 8.61 -5.89
N VAL A 63 2.51 9.94 -5.73
CA VAL A 63 2.52 10.57 -4.40
C VAL A 63 1.25 10.23 -3.61
N VAL A 64 0.08 10.28 -4.25
CA VAL A 64 -1.20 9.90 -3.64
C VAL A 64 -1.21 8.42 -3.28
N GLY A 65 -0.69 7.55 -4.14
CA GLY A 65 -0.53 6.13 -3.85
C GLY A 65 0.36 5.87 -2.63
N LEU A 66 1.48 6.59 -2.52
CA LEU A 66 2.36 6.52 -1.36
C LEU A 66 1.67 6.99 -0.07
N LEU A 67 0.86 8.05 -0.14
CA LEU A 67 0.06 8.51 0.99
C LEU A 67 -0.93 7.43 1.45
N PHE A 68 -1.63 6.76 0.52
CA PHE A 68 -2.51 5.65 0.86
C PHE A 68 -1.74 4.48 1.49
N THR A 69 -0.53 4.16 1.02
CA THR A 69 0.34 3.17 1.68
C THR A 69 0.65 3.56 3.12
N GLY A 70 0.98 4.84 3.37
CA GLY A 70 1.22 5.34 4.73
C GLY A 70 -0.02 5.18 5.63
N ILE A 71 -1.20 5.58 5.15
CA ILE A 71 -2.46 5.40 5.88
C ILE A 71 -2.72 3.92 6.18
N ALA A 72 -2.44 3.02 5.24
CA ALA A 72 -2.60 1.58 5.43
C ALA A 72 -1.71 1.04 6.57
N VAL A 73 -0.44 1.47 6.63
CA VAL A 73 0.50 1.09 7.70
C VAL A 73 -0.03 1.53 9.07
N PHE A 74 -0.46 2.78 9.20
CA PHE A 74 -1.02 3.26 10.46
C PHE A 74 -2.31 2.52 10.84
N CYS A 75 -3.22 2.29 9.89
CA CYS A 75 -4.44 1.51 10.13
C CYS A 75 -4.13 0.06 10.55
N SER A 76 -3.07 -0.54 9.99
CA SER A 76 -2.59 -1.87 10.41
C SER A 76 -2.08 -1.85 11.85
N TYR A 77 -1.32 -0.83 12.25
CA TYR A 77 -0.95 -0.64 13.65
C TYR A 77 -2.18 -0.54 14.57
N TRP A 78 -3.18 0.26 14.21
CA TRP A 78 -4.43 0.36 14.98
C TRP A 78 -5.21 -0.96 15.02
N THR A 79 -5.16 -1.75 13.94
CA THR A 79 -5.77 -3.09 13.91
C THR A 79 -5.14 -3.97 14.98
N GLN A 80 -3.81 -4.05 15.03
CA GLN A 80 -3.09 -4.85 16.01
C GLN A 80 -3.31 -4.35 17.45
N ASN A 81 -3.25 -3.04 17.67
CA ASN A 81 -3.51 -2.47 19.00
C ASN A 81 -4.95 -2.70 19.47
N THR A 82 -5.93 -2.63 18.56
CA THR A 82 -7.33 -2.89 18.88
C THR A 82 -7.54 -4.37 19.18
N LEU A 83 -6.98 -5.27 18.36
CA LEU A 83 -7.06 -6.71 18.56
C LEU A 83 -6.40 -7.15 19.88
N PHE A 84 -5.26 -6.56 20.23
CA PHE A 84 -4.61 -6.75 21.53
C PHE A 84 -5.57 -6.39 22.68
N ASN A 85 -6.17 -5.20 22.64
CA ASN A 85 -7.09 -4.75 23.68
C ASN A 85 -8.38 -5.59 23.75
N GLU A 86 -8.88 -6.10 22.62
CA GLU A 86 -9.97 -7.08 22.59
C GLU A 86 -9.59 -8.39 23.28
N GLY A 87 -8.36 -8.86 23.10
CA GLY A 87 -7.81 -10.05 23.78
C GLY A 87 -7.78 -9.91 25.31
N PHE A 88 -7.54 -8.70 25.82
CA PHE A 88 -7.61 -8.39 27.26
C PHE A 88 -9.00 -8.00 27.75
N GLN A 89 -10.05 -8.18 26.94
CA GLN A 89 -11.43 -7.80 27.26
C GLN A 89 -11.61 -6.30 27.58
N ARG A 90 -10.68 -5.44 27.14
CA ARG A 90 -10.75 -3.98 27.33
C ARG A 90 -11.62 -3.29 26.29
N LEU A 91 -11.90 -3.97 25.18
CA LEU A 91 -12.74 -3.49 24.09
C LEU A 91 -13.70 -4.59 23.60
N PRO A 92 -14.88 -4.23 23.06
CA PRO A 92 -15.76 -5.19 22.41
C PRO A 92 -15.07 -5.86 21.22
N LYS A 93 -15.28 -7.18 21.07
CA LYS A 93 -14.72 -7.97 19.97
C LYS A 93 -15.16 -7.42 18.60
N GLY A 94 -14.25 -7.44 17.63
CA GLY A 94 -14.51 -7.10 16.23
C GLY A 94 -14.33 -5.63 15.87
N LYS A 95 -13.90 -4.76 16.79
CA LYS A 95 -13.58 -3.35 16.48
C LYS A 95 -12.35 -3.23 15.59
N HIS A 96 -11.39 -4.14 15.74
CA HIS A 96 -10.18 -4.22 14.90
C HIS A 96 -10.53 -4.37 13.41
N VAL A 97 -11.65 -5.03 13.07
CA VAL A 97 -12.10 -5.29 11.69
C VAL A 97 -12.33 -3.98 10.92
N ARG A 98 -12.77 -2.90 11.60
CA ARG A 98 -12.94 -1.60 10.94
C ARG A 98 -11.60 -1.06 10.45
N PHE A 99 -10.57 -1.10 11.29
CA PHE A 99 -9.23 -0.64 10.92
C PHE A 99 -8.61 -1.53 9.86
N LEU A 100 -8.83 -2.85 9.94
CA LEU A 100 -8.38 -3.81 8.92
C LEU A 100 -9.00 -3.49 7.56
N ARG A 101 -10.33 -3.31 7.49
CA ARG A 101 -11.03 -2.95 6.24
C ARG A 101 -10.51 -1.64 5.64
N THR A 102 -10.30 -0.63 6.48
CA THR A 102 -9.71 0.64 6.03
C THR A 102 -8.31 0.43 5.47
N ALA A 103 -7.44 -0.32 6.16
CA ALA A 103 -6.09 -0.62 5.70
C ALA A 103 -6.12 -1.33 4.34
N THR A 104 -6.93 -2.38 4.19
CA THR A 104 -7.09 -3.12 2.93
C THR A 104 -7.59 -2.22 1.81
N ALA A 105 -8.62 -1.39 2.06
CA ALA A 105 -9.14 -0.46 1.06
C ALA A 105 -8.05 0.53 0.61
N THR A 106 -7.28 1.09 1.53
CA THR A 106 -6.18 2.00 1.19
C THR A 106 -5.04 1.32 0.44
N CYS A 107 -4.73 0.05 0.71
CA CYS A 107 -3.79 -0.71 -0.12
C CYS A 107 -4.27 -0.85 -1.57
N VAL A 108 -5.54 -1.17 -1.77
CA VAL A 108 -6.13 -1.26 -3.12
C VAL A 108 -6.09 0.10 -3.82
N LEU A 109 -6.46 1.18 -3.13
CA LEU A 109 -6.38 2.53 -3.69
C LEU A 109 -4.94 2.94 -4.04
N SER A 110 -3.95 2.55 -3.22
CA SER A 110 -2.53 2.77 -3.51
C SER A 110 -2.09 2.07 -4.80
N LEU A 111 -2.50 0.81 -4.98
CA LEU A 111 -2.19 0.05 -6.18
C LEU A 111 -2.89 0.64 -7.42
N LEU A 112 -4.15 1.04 -7.30
CA LEU A 112 -4.88 1.69 -8.39
C LEU A 112 -4.23 3.02 -8.78
N ALA A 113 -3.80 3.83 -7.81
CA ALA A 113 -3.11 5.08 -8.07
C ALA A 113 -1.79 4.84 -8.85
N PHE A 114 -1.03 3.81 -8.49
CA PHE A 114 0.15 3.39 -9.26
C PHE A 114 -0.21 3.03 -10.70
N CYS A 115 -1.21 2.15 -10.90
CA CYS A 115 -1.62 1.74 -12.24
C CYS A 115 -2.06 2.94 -13.09
N ILE A 116 -2.88 3.84 -12.53
CA ILE A 116 -3.34 5.05 -13.22
C ILE A 116 -2.17 5.96 -13.59
N GLY A 117 -1.26 6.24 -12.65
CA GLY A 117 -0.08 7.06 -12.91
C GLY A 117 0.78 6.48 -14.03
N ALA A 118 1.10 5.19 -13.94
CA ALA A 118 1.88 4.49 -14.96
C ALA A 118 1.21 4.52 -16.34
N SER A 119 -0.11 4.27 -16.41
CA SER A 119 -0.86 4.34 -17.67
C SER A 119 -0.84 5.75 -18.27
N ILE A 120 -1.02 6.80 -17.47
CA ILE A 120 -0.96 8.19 -17.95
C ILE A 120 0.42 8.50 -18.53
N GLY A 121 1.49 8.09 -17.85
CA GLY A 121 2.87 8.27 -18.32
C GLY A 121 3.11 7.59 -19.67
N VAL A 122 2.69 6.32 -19.80
CA VAL A 122 2.88 5.53 -21.02
C VAL A 122 2.03 6.05 -22.18
N LEU A 123 0.73 6.29 -21.96
CA LEU A 123 -0.19 6.71 -23.04
C LEU A 123 0.13 8.09 -23.61
N ASN A 124 0.86 8.93 -22.86
CA ASN A 124 1.28 10.26 -23.30
C ASN A 124 2.74 10.32 -23.75
N ALA A 125 3.48 9.22 -23.68
CA ALA A 125 4.84 9.15 -24.19
C ALA A 125 4.82 9.19 -25.73
N ARG A 126 5.53 10.15 -26.30
CA ARG A 126 5.76 10.21 -27.75
C ARG A 126 7.06 9.50 -28.08
N PRO A 127 7.11 8.71 -29.17
CA PRO A 127 8.36 8.17 -29.65
C PRO A 127 9.32 9.33 -29.95
N SER A 128 10.51 9.30 -29.36
CA SER A 128 11.60 10.20 -29.72
C SER A 128 12.08 9.84 -31.13
N LEU A 129 11.78 10.70 -32.11
CA LEU A 129 12.41 10.71 -33.43
C LEU A 129 13.88 11.11 -33.32
#